data_AF-A0A538DXG5-F1
#
_entry.id   AF-A0A538DXG5-F1
#
_cell.length_a   1.000
_cell.length_b   1.000
_cell.length_c   1.000
_cell.angle_alpha   90.00
_cell.angle_beta   90.00
_cell.angle_gamma   90.00
#
_symmetry.space_group_name_H-M   'P 1'
#
loop_
_entity.id
_entity.type
_entity.pdbx_description
1 polymer ?
#
loop_
_entity_poly.entity_id
_entity_poly.type
_entity_poly.pdbx_seq_one_letter_code
_entity_poly.pdbx_strand_id
1 'polypeptide(L)'
;MATGAGIVAHVTDHHDFPTFEDGIWWAIVTIPAVGYGDIVPTTLWGRILGSIVILFGVTFLSFLVAIVTSLFVDANRAELEETRAAKDEETRALLQSIDGRLAAIEGRLGSMPDTTS
;
A
#
# COMPACT_ATOMS: atom_id res chain seq x y z
N MET A 1 -16.55 -26.90 -31.74
CA MET A 1 -15.19 -26.31 -31.63
C MET A 1 -14.81 -25.64 -32.95
N ALA A 2 -15.41 -24.49 -33.28
CA ALA A 2 -14.98 -23.70 -34.45
C ALA A 2 -15.43 -22.22 -34.40
N THR A 3 -15.94 -21.73 -33.26
CA THR A 3 -16.41 -20.34 -33.10
C THR A 3 -15.48 -19.48 -32.25
N GLY A 4 -14.30 -20.00 -31.85
CA GLY A 4 -13.29 -19.23 -31.13
C GLY A 4 -12.36 -18.44 -32.05
N ALA A 5 -12.00 -19.01 -33.21
CA ALA A 5 -11.02 -18.39 -34.12
C ALA A 5 -11.61 -17.23 -34.94
N GLY A 6 -12.92 -17.23 -35.22
CA GLY A 6 -13.58 -16.15 -35.98
C GLY A 6 -13.73 -14.84 -35.19
N ILE A 7 -13.95 -14.92 -33.88
CA ILE A 7 -14.04 -13.73 -33.01
C ILE A 7 -12.65 -13.10 -32.86
N VAL A 8 -11.61 -13.92 -32.75
CA VAL A 8 -10.22 -13.44 -32.65
C VAL A 8 -9.72 -12.80 -33.96
N ALA A 9 -10.22 -13.25 -35.12
CA ALA A 9 -9.86 -12.65 -36.42
C ALA A 9 -10.54 -11.29 -36.67
N HIS A 10 -11.77 -11.05 -36.17
CA HIS A 10 -12.43 -9.74 -36.25
C HIS A 10 -11.98 -8.75 -35.16
N VAL A 11 -11.18 -9.21 -34.19
CA VAL A 11 -10.60 -8.40 -33.09
C VAL A 11 -9.41 -7.55 -33.57
N THR A 12 -8.97 -7.71 -34.81
CA THR A 12 -7.88 -6.93 -35.43
C THR A 12 -8.40 -6.00 -36.53
N ASP A 13 -9.53 -5.32 -36.30
CA ASP A 13 -9.92 -4.20 -37.18
C ASP A 13 -9.28 -2.90 -36.64
N HIS A 14 -8.35 -2.39 -37.45
CA HIS A 14 -7.48 -1.20 -37.33
C HIS A 14 -8.21 0.16 -37.11
N HIS A 15 -9.35 0.22 -36.44
CA HIS A 15 -10.22 1.41 -36.49
C HIS A 15 -10.12 2.39 -35.30
N ASP A 16 -9.59 1.97 -34.14
CA ASP A 16 -9.40 2.85 -32.96
C ASP A 16 -7.92 3.16 -32.64
N PHE A 17 -6.96 2.35 -33.11
CA PHE A 17 -5.52 2.57 -32.95
C PHE A 17 -4.86 2.53 -34.34
N PRO A 18 -4.74 3.67 -35.04
CA PRO A 18 -4.16 3.71 -36.39
C PRO A 18 -2.68 3.27 -36.39
N THR A 19 -2.00 3.45 -35.26
CA THR A 19 -0.60 3.08 -35.05
C THR A 19 -0.37 2.51 -33.64
N PHE A 20 0.56 1.54 -33.52
CA PHE A 20 0.96 0.95 -32.22
C PHE A 20 1.45 2.00 -31.21
N GLU A 21 2.06 3.07 -31.71
CA GLU A 21 2.58 4.19 -30.94
C GLU A 21 1.47 4.95 -30.17
N ASP A 22 0.29 5.12 -30.78
CA ASP A 22 -0.86 5.79 -30.14
C ASP A 22 -1.43 4.97 -28.99
N GLY A 23 -1.42 3.64 -29.12
CA GLY A 23 -1.81 2.72 -28.06
C GLY A 23 -0.87 2.77 -26.86
N ILE A 24 0.43 2.88 -27.12
CA ILE A 24 1.45 3.08 -26.07
C ILE A 24 1.23 4.44 -25.38
N TRP A 25 1.06 5.52 -26.15
CA TRP A 25 0.79 6.85 -25.60
C TRP A 25 -0.43 6.84 -24.69
N TRP A 26 -1.56 6.29 -25.18
CA TRP A 26 -2.78 6.17 -24.41
C TRP A 26 -2.56 5.41 -23.09
N ALA A 27 -1.85 4.27 -23.13
CA ALA A 27 -1.56 3.49 -21.92
C ALA A 27 -0.68 4.27 -20.94
N ILE A 28 0.36 4.96 -21.42
CA ILE A 28 1.28 5.77 -20.61
C ILE A 28 0.55 6.91 -19.89
N VAL A 29 -0.42 7.56 -20.52
CA VAL A 29 -1.19 8.66 -19.90
C VAL A 29 -2.35 8.16 -19.03
N THR A 30 -2.89 6.97 -19.32
CA THR A 30 -4.07 6.44 -18.62
C THR A 30 -3.71 5.65 -17.37
N ILE A 31 -2.64 4.84 -17.38
CA ILE A 31 -2.23 4.03 -16.21
C ILE A 31 -1.93 4.90 -14.96
N PRO A 32 -1.22 6.04 -15.07
CA PRO A 32 -1.02 6.98 -13.97
C PRO A 32 -2.22 7.92 -13.73
N ALA A 33 -3.36 7.70 -14.40
CA ALA A 33 -4.57 8.51 -14.30
C ALA A 33 -4.44 9.99 -14.73
N VAL A 34 -3.58 10.31 -15.71
CA VAL A 34 -3.52 11.66 -16.32
C VAL A 34 -4.71 11.88 -17.26
N GLY A 35 -4.90 10.95 -18.21
CA GLY A 35 -6.11 10.89 -19.05
C GLY A 35 -6.43 12.17 -19.83
N TYR A 36 -5.55 12.63 -20.72
CA TYR A 36 -5.77 13.82 -21.54
C TYR A 36 -7.05 13.75 -22.40
N GLY A 37 -7.47 12.54 -22.80
CA GLY A 37 -8.69 12.31 -23.57
C GLY A 37 -8.56 12.63 -25.07
N ASP A 38 -7.33 12.83 -25.54
CA ASP A 38 -6.96 13.04 -26.94
C ASP A 38 -7.10 11.76 -27.78
N ILE A 39 -6.69 10.63 -27.23
CA ILE A 39 -6.85 9.29 -27.81
C ILE A 39 -7.62 8.45 -26.80
N VAL A 40 -8.74 7.86 -27.19
CA VAL A 40 -9.55 6.98 -26.32
C VAL A 40 -10.20 5.86 -27.14
N PRO A 41 -10.31 4.64 -26.59
CA PRO A 41 -11.01 3.56 -27.27
C PRO A 41 -12.51 3.89 -27.38
N THR A 42 -13.04 3.99 -28.60
CA THR A 42 -14.46 4.30 -28.84
C THR A 42 -15.31 3.05 -29.03
N THR A 43 -14.72 1.96 -29.52
CA THR A 43 -15.41 0.69 -29.72
C THR A 43 -15.62 -0.09 -28.42
N LEU A 44 -16.69 -0.88 -28.37
CA LEU A 44 -16.99 -1.76 -27.23
C LEU A 44 -15.82 -2.71 -26.92
N TRP A 45 -15.21 -3.28 -27.95
CA TRP A 45 -14.08 -4.20 -27.81
C TRP A 45 -12.79 -3.50 -27.38
N GLY A 46 -12.50 -2.31 -27.94
CA GLY A 46 -11.37 -1.48 -27.51
C GLY A 46 -11.48 -1.10 -26.03
N ARG A 47 -12.69 -0.81 -25.54
CA ARG A 47 -12.94 -0.50 -24.13
C ARG A 47 -12.75 -1.72 -23.22
N ILE A 48 -13.17 -2.92 -23.64
CA ILE A 48 -12.95 -4.15 -22.88
C ILE A 48 -11.45 -4.45 -22.78
N LEU A 49 -10.73 -4.45 -23.91
CA LEU A 49 -9.30 -4.71 -23.92
C LEU A 49 -8.52 -3.64 -23.14
N GLY A 50 -8.86 -2.37 -23.36
CA GLY A 50 -8.27 -1.25 -22.63
C GLY A 50 -8.48 -1.34 -21.12
N SER A 51 -9.68 -1.77 -20.67
CA SER A 51 -9.95 -1.98 -19.25
C SER A 51 -9.06 -3.06 -18.63
N ILE A 52 -8.82 -4.16 -19.36
CA ILE A 52 -7.91 -5.23 -18.94
C ILE A 52 -6.48 -4.69 -18.85
N VAL A 53 -6.01 -3.95 -19.86
CA VAL A 53 -4.67 -3.34 -19.87
C VAL A 53 -4.49 -2.38 -18.70
N ILE A 54 -5.47 -1.52 -18.41
CA ILE A 54 -5.43 -0.60 -17.27
C ILE A 54 -5.33 -1.38 -15.96
N LEU A 55 -6.13 -2.44 -15.78
CA LEU A 55 -6.10 -3.24 -14.56
C LEU A 55 -4.70 -3.85 -14.31
N PHE A 56 -4.09 -4.41 -15.36
CA PHE A 56 -2.73 -4.93 -15.28
C PHE A 56 -1.70 -3.83 -15.05
N GLY A 57 -1.82 -2.69 -15.75
CA GLY A 57 -0.92 -1.55 -15.63
C GLY A 57 -0.90 -0.95 -14.24
N VAL A 58 -2.07 -0.73 -13.64
CA VAL A 58 -2.20 -0.19 -12.27
C VAL A 58 -1.68 -1.20 -11.25
N THR A 59 -1.98 -2.49 -11.42
CA THR A 59 -1.45 -3.54 -10.53
C THR A 59 0.08 -3.59 -10.59
N PHE A 60 0.66 -3.55 -11.79
CA PHE A 60 2.09 -3.54 -12.00
C PHE A 60 2.75 -2.29 -11.39
N LEU A 61 2.18 -1.10 -11.64
CA LEU A 61 2.67 0.14 -11.06
C LEU A 61 2.61 0.11 -9.53
N SER A 62 1.53 -0.41 -8.96
CA SER A 62 1.38 -0.56 -7.50
C SER A 62 2.44 -1.48 -6.92
N PHE A 63 2.75 -2.58 -7.61
CA PHE A 63 3.79 -3.51 -7.20
C PHE A 63 5.19 -2.86 -7.24
N LEU A 64 5.49 -2.05 -8.27
CA LEU A 64 6.73 -1.28 -8.34
C LEU A 64 6.86 -0.33 -7.16
N VAL A 65 5.81 0.42 -6.84
CA VAL A 65 5.79 1.33 -5.67
C VAL A 65 5.99 0.56 -4.37
N ALA A 66 5.34 -0.60 -4.21
CA ALA A 66 5.50 -1.45 -3.03
C ALA A 66 6.94 -1.94 -2.86
N ILE A 67 7.60 -2.38 -3.93
CA ILE A 67 9.01 -2.79 -3.90
C ILE A 67 9.89 -1.63 -3.47
N VAL A 68 9.76 -0.46 -4.11
CA VAL A 68 10.56 0.72 -3.77
C VAL A 68 10.33 1.12 -2.31
N THR A 69 9.09 1.07 -1.85
CA THR A 69 8.74 1.36 -0.45
C THR A 69 9.38 0.35 0.50
N SER A 70 9.35 -0.95 0.17
CA SER A 70 9.98 -2.00 0.97
C SER A 70 11.48 -1.76 1.12
N LEU A 71 12.18 -1.39 0.04
CA LEU A 71 13.61 -1.08 0.09
C LEU A 71 13.91 0.10 1.03
N PHE A 72 13.08 1.15 0.98
CA PHE A 72 13.20 2.30 1.89
C PHE A 72 12.89 1.94 3.34
N VAL A 73 11.83 1.16 3.57
CA VAL A 73 11.44 0.72 4.92
C VAL A 73 12.52 -0.17 5.52
N ASP A 74 13.07 -1.10 4.75
CA ASP A 74 14.15 -1.99 5.20
C ASP A 74 15.41 -1.21 5.55
N ALA A 75 15.77 -0.19 4.75
CA ALA A 75 16.90 0.69 5.07
C ALA A 75 16.69 1.45 6.40
N ASN A 76 15.46 1.87 6.70
CA ASN A 76 15.13 2.58 7.94
C ASN A 76 14.79 1.63 9.10
N ARG A 77 14.68 0.32 8.86
CA ARG A 77 14.22 -0.67 9.86
C ARG A 77 15.19 -0.76 11.04
N ALA A 78 16.50 -0.66 10.78
CA ALA A 78 17.53 -0.69 11.82
C ALA A 78 17.38 0.48 12.81
N GLU A 79 17.20 1.70 12.30
CA GLU A 79 17.01 2.91 13.13
C GLU A 79 15.69 2.85 13.94
N LEU A 80 14.63 2.29 13.33
CA LEU A 80 13.35 2.07 14.01
C LEU A 80 13.46 1.02 15.12
N GLU A 81 14.24 -0.05 14.91
CA GLU A 81 14.50 -1.07 15.93
C GLU A 81 15.32 -0.51 17.09
N GLU A 82 16.35 0.29 16.83
CA GLU A 82 17.12 0.97 17.88
C GLU A 82 16.24 1.93 18.69
N THR A 83 15.43 2.75 18.02
CA THR A 83 14.51 3.68 18.69
C THR A 83 13.45 2.95 19.50
N ARG A 84 12.95 1.81 19.02
CA ARG A 84 12.00 0.97 19.77
C ARG A 84 12.66 0.34 20.99
N ALA A 85 13.85 -0.23 20.84
CA ALA A 85 14.58 -0.82 21.96
C ALA A 85 14.88 0.21 23.05
N ALA A 86 15.27 1.44 22.68
CA ALA A 86 15.50 2.53 23.62
C ALA A 86 14.22 2.93 24.39
N LYS A 87 13.08 3.02 23.68
CA LYS A 87 11.77 3.33 24.29
C LYS A 87 11.25 2.21 25.17
N ASP A 88 11.50 0.95 24.80
CA ASP A 88 11.11 -0.20 25.60
C ASP A 88 11.88 -0.23 26.92
N GLU A 89 13.18 0.09 26.89
CA GLU A 89 14.00 0.22 28.10
C GLU A 89 13.53 1.38 28.99
N GLU A 90 13.25 2.55 28.40
CA GLU A 90 12.70 3.70 29.13
C GLU A 90 11.34 3.35 29.78
N THR A 91 10.47 2.67 29.03
CA THR A 91 9.16 2.23 29.51
C THR A 91 9.31 1.26 30.69
N ARG A 92 10.25 0.31 30.61
CA ARG A 92 10.53 -0.63 31.70
C ARG A 92 11.08 0.07 32.93
N ALA A 93 12.01 1.00 32.77
CA ALA A 93 12.55 1.79 33.86
C ALA A 93 11.43 2.61 34.55
N LEU A 94 10.52 3.20 33.77
CA LEU A 94 9.37 3.93 34.29
C LEU A 94 8.44 3.01 35.10
N LEU A 95 8.15 1.81 34.59
CA LEU A 95 7.31 0.83 35.27
C LEU A 95 7.91 0.41 36.62
N GLN A 96 9.22 0.14 36.67
CA GLN A 96 9.91 -0.19 37.92
C GLN A 96 9.86 0.96 38.94
N SER A 97 10.01 2.20 38.48
CA SER A 97 9.87 3.38 39.34
C SER A 97 8.45 3.52 39.89
N ILE A 98 7.41 3.28 39.07
CA ILE A 98 6.01 3.30 39.53
C ILE A 98 5.78 2.23 40.58
N ASP A 99 6.23 0.99 40.34
CA ASP A 99 6.07 -0.13 41.26
C ASP A 99 6.76 0.14 42.61
N GLY A 100 8.00 0.64 42.59
CA GLY A 100 8.72 1.03 43.81
C GLY A 100 8.01 2.15 44.60
N ARG A 101 7.38 3.11 43.91
CA ARG A 101 6.58 4.16 44.56
C ARG A 101 5.28 3.61 45.15
N LEU A 102 4.63 2.67 44.48
CA LEU A 102 3.42 2.02 44.98
C LEU A 102 3.72 1.21 46.25
N ALA A 103 4.78 0.40 46.25
CA ALA A 103 5.21 -0.36 47.42
C ALA A 103 5.50 0.54 48.64
N ALA A 104 6.12 1.71 48.42
CA ALA A 104 6.38 2.68 49.48
C ALA A 104 5.09 3.29 50.06
N ILE A 105 4.07 3.55 49.22
CA ILE A 105 2.78 4.08 49.66
C ILE A 105 2.00 2.99 50.41
N GLU A 106 1.97 1.76 49.90
CA GLU A 106 1.29 0.63 50.52
C GLU A 106 1.87 0.32 51.90
N GLY A 107 3.20 0.32 52.05
CA GLY A 107 3.85 0.16 53.34
C GLY A 107 3.49 1.27 54.35
N ARG A 108 3.29 2.51 53.91
CA ARG A 108 2.85 3.62 54.78
C ARG A 108 1.37 3.45 55.18
N LEU A 109 0.52 3.02 54.25
CA LEU A 109 -0.90 2.80 54.50
C LEU A 109 -1.13 1.64 55.48
N GLY A 110 -0.39 0.53 55.33
CA GLY A 110 -0.46 -0.62 56.25
C GLY A 110 0.06 -0.34 57.67
N SER A 111 0.86 0.72 57.85
CA SER A 111 1.35 1.18 59.16
C SER A 111 0.43 2.19 59.85
N MET A 112 -0.66 2.60 59.20
CA MET A 112 -1.62 3.54 59.78
C MET A 112 -2.49 2.79 60.80
N PRO A 113 -2.56 3.22 62.07
CA PRO A 113 -3.44 2.60 63.05
C PRO A 113 -4.89 2.70 62.57
N ASP A 114 -5.65 1.61 62.66
CA ASP A 114 -7.08 1.60 62.34
C ASP A 114 -7.80 2.63 63.22
N THR A 115 -8.10 3.80 62.65
CA THR A 115 -8.90 4.84 63.32
C THR A 115 -10.39 4.62 63.16
N THR A 116 -10.82 3.41 62.79
CA THR A 116 -12.23 3.01 62.82
C THR A 116 -12.56 2.51 64.23
N SER A 117 -12.88 3.46 65.12
CA SER A 117 -13.75 3.26 66.28
C SER A 117 -15.04 4.05 66.06
#